data_AF-A0A1J5N0G3-F1
#
_entry.id   AF-A0A1J5N0G3-F1
#
_cell.length_a   1.000
_cell.length_b   1.000
_cell.length_c   1.000
_cell.angle_alpha   90.00
_cell.angle_beta   90.00
_cell.angle_gamma   90.00
#
_symmetry.space_group_name_H-M   'P 1'
#
loop_
_entity.id
_entity.type
_entity.pdbx_description
1 polymer ?
#
loop_
_entity_poly.entity_id
_entity_poly.type
_entity_poly.pdbx_seq_one_letter_code
_entity_poly.pdbx_strand_id
1 'polypeptide(L)'
;MRKWKIWTAFLAVFLAGALSGVAGTGLYIRLHFAPPPDRETFRTELTERVSSTLSRELDLTGEAAKAVRAEVAATLDELEAVHAELRPRARAIVTDGIERVKGHLTQTQQAELDELIRRNRERPFSLFRLPPPPPPPLFP
;
A
#
# COMPACT_ATOMS: atom_id res chain seq x y z
N MET A 1 8.58 -44.93 -21.54
CA MET A 1 7.36 -44.39 -20.86
C MET A 1 7.62 -43.84 -19.44
N ARG A 2 8.84 -43.39 -19.09
CA ARG A 2 9.21 -42.99 -17.71
C ARG A 2 9.32 -41.46 -17.50
N LYS A 3 9.44 -40.68 -18.58
CA LYS A 3 9.66 -39.22 -18.54
C LYS A 3 8.41 -38.43 -18.12
N TRP A 4 7.21 -38.91 -18.45
CA TRP A 4 5.94 -38.25 -18.09
C TRP A 4 5.74 -38.21 -16.57
N LYS A 5 5.96 -39.32 -15.86
CA LYS A 5 5.82 -39.39 -14.39
C LYS A 5 6.76 -38.43 -13.66
N ILE A 6 7.97 -38.25 -14.18
CA ILE A 6 8.94 -37.29 -13.63
C ILE A 6 8.45 -35.86 -13.85
N TRP A 7 7.94 -35.55 -15.04
CA TRP A 7 7.41 -34.23 -15.36
C TRP A 7 6.16 -33.88 -14.54
N THR A 8 5.29 -34.86 -14.27
CA THR A 8 4.12 -34.68 -13.39
C THR A 8 4.53 -34.38 -11.95
N ALA A 9 5.59 -35.01 -11.44
CA ALA A 9 6.11 -34.73 -10.10
C ALA A 9 6.68 -33.31 -9.99
N PHE A 10 7.42 -32.85 -11.01
CA PHE A 10 7.91 -31.47 -11.07
C PHE A 10 6.77 -30.45 -11.13
N LEU A 11 5.76 -30.70 -11.95
CA LEU A 11 4.60 -29.82 -12.08
C LEU A 11 3.81 -29.74 -10.76
N ALA A 12 3.68 -30.85 -10.05
CA ALA A 12 3.01 -30.89 -8.75
C ALA A 12 3.76 -30.08 -7.68
N VAL A 13 5.09 -30.22 -7.59
CA VAL A 13 5.92 -29.43 -6.65
C VAL A 13 5.89 -27.95 -7.02
N PHE A 14 5.92 -27.62 -8.32
CA PHE A 14 5.81 -26.24 -8.79
C PHE A 14 4.46 -25.61 -8.44
N LEU A 15 3.36 -26.32 -8.65
CA LEU A 15 2.02 -25.84 -8.28
C LEU A 15 1.87 -25.69 -6.77
N ALA A 16 2.41 -26.61 -5.98
CA ALA A 16 2.44 -26.49 -4.52
C ALA A 16 3.25 -25.25 -4.07
N GLY A 17 4.44 -25.05 -4.63
CA GLY A 17 5.27 -23.87 -4.37
C GLY A 17 4.61 -22.57 -4.81
N ALA A 18 3.93 -22.54 -5.96
CA ALA A 18 3.20 -21.38 -6.45
C ALA A 18 1.99 -21.04 -5.56
N LEU A 19 1.24 -22.05 -5.12
CA LEU A 19 0.11 -21.87 -4.19
C LEU A 19 0.59 -21.37 -2.82
N SER A 20 1.65 -21.97 -2.27
CA SER A 20 2.27 -21.51 -1.02
C SER A 20 2.89 -20.12 -1.15
N GLY A 21 3.46 -19.77 -2.29
CA GLY A 21 4.04 -18.46 -2.57
C GLY A 21 2.97 -17.36 -2.70
N VAL A 22 1.89 -17.61 -3.44
CA VAL A 22 0.77 -16.65 -3.59
C VAL A 22 0.03 -16.48 -2.26
N ALA A 23 -0.25 -17.57 -1.55
CA ALA A 23 -0.90 -17.50 -0.25
C ALA A 23 0.01 -16.84 0.80
N GLY A 24 1.30 -17.19 0.83
CA GLY A 24 2.28 -16.65 1.76
C GLY A 24 2.56 -15.17 1.54
N THR A 25 2.77 -14.76 0.29
CA THR A 25 3.01 -13.34 -0.06
C THR A 25 1.75 -12.50 0.15
N GLY A 26 0.58 -13.02 -0.22
CA GLY A 26 -0.70 -12.35 0.03
C GLY A 26 -0.98 -12.17 1.52
N LEU A 27 -0.66 -13.18 2.34
CA LEU A 27 -0.82 -13.12 3.79
C LEU A 27 0.22 -12.19 4.45
N TYR A 28 1.48 -12.25 4.00
CA TYR A 28 2.56 -11.38 4.48
C TYR A 28 2.25 -9.91 4.18
N ILE A 29 1.81 -9.60 2.95
CA ILE A 29 1.42 -8.24 2.58
C ILE A 29 0.23 -7.78 3.42
N ARG A 30 -0.77 -8.64 3.65
CA ARG A 30 -1.96 -8.31 4.43
C ARG A 30 -1.66 -8.10 5.93
N LEU A 31 -0.71 -8.83 6.49
CA LEU A 31 -0.33 -8.72 7.90
C LEU A 31 0.64 -7.56 8.16
N HIS A 32 1.50 -7.23 7.20
CA HIS A 32 2.55 -6.21 7.39
C HIS A 32 2.21 -4.84 6.77
N PHE A 33 1.32 -4.79 5.77
CA PHE A 33 0.94 -3.57 5.05
C PHE A 33 -0.56 -3.28 5.11
N ALA A 34 -1.29 -3.80 6.10
CA ALA A 34 -2.60 -3.26 6.44
C ALA A 34 -2.38 -1.95 7.19
N PRO A 35 -2.59 -0.76 6.57
CA PRO A 35 -2.62 0.47 7.33
C PRO A 35 -3.71 0.33 8.41
N PRO A 36 -3.48 0.84 9.63
CA PRO A 36 -4.51 0.91 10.66
C PRO A 36 -5.80 1.49 10.06
N PRO A 37 -6.97 0.98 10.47
CA PRO A 37 -8.25 1.42 9.94
C PRO A 37 -8.51 2.91 10.20
N ASP A 38 -7.83 3.49 11.19
CA ASP A 38 -7.93 4.88 11.58
C ASP A 38 -6.62 5.64 11.32
N ARG A 39 -6.74 6.86 10.81
CA ARG A 39 -5.60 7.69 10.40
C ARG A 39 -4.86 8.27 11.59
N GLU A 40 -5.58 8.57 12.66
CA GLU A 40 -5.02 9.17 13.86
C GLU A 40 -4.14 8.16 14.63
N THR A 41 -4.61 6.92 14.73
CA THR A 41 -3.81 5.80 15.26
C THR A 41 -2.53 5.57 14.46
N PHE A 42 -2.61 5.49 13.12
CA PHE A 42 -1.41 5.35 12.27
C PHE A 42 -0.39 6.48 12.48
N ARG A 43 -0.86 7.73 12.57
CA ARG A 43 0.00 8.90 12.80
C ARG A 43 0.70 8.81 14.16
N THR A 44 -0.03 8.43 15.18
CA THR A 44 0.50 8.29 16.55
C THR A 44 1.56 7.20 16.61
N GLU A 45 1.28 6.03 16.02
CA GLU A 45 2.24 4.93 15.95
C GLU A 45 3.50 5.30 15.16
N LEU A 46 3.36 6.03 14.06
CA LEU A 46 4.49 6.46 13.25
C LEU A 46 5.36 7.50 13.98
N THR A 47 4.72 8.47 14.64
CA THR A 47 5.40 9.47 15.48
C THR A 47 6.19 8.77 16.58
N GLU A 48 5.57 7.78 17.24
CA GLU A 48 6.22 7.00 18.30
C GLU A 48 7.42 6.21 17.77
N ARG A 49 7.26 5.49 16.67
CA ARG A 49 8.34 4.69 16.05
C ARG A 49 9.53 5.54 15.64
N VAL A 50 9.28 6.68 14.97
CA VAL A 50 10.35 7.57 14.50
C VAL A 50 11.04 8.23 15.70
N SER A 51 10.26 8.78 16.65
CA SER A 51 10.81 9.47 17.82
C SER A 51 11.60 8.52 18.74
N SER A 52 11.10 7.30 18.96
CA SER A 52 11.80 6.29 19.78
C SER A 52 13.09 5.79 19.11
N THR A 53 13.09 5.68 17.78
CA THR A 53 14.30 5.34 17.03
C THR A 53 15.34 6.45 17.16
N LEU A 54 14.97 7.71 16.91
CA LEU A 54 15.88 8.85 17.08
C LEU A 54 16.39 9.00 18.51
N SER A 55 15.51 8.77 19.50
CA SER A 55 15.91 8.85 20.91
C SER A 55 16.90 7.77 21.29
N ARG A 56 16.76 6.55 20.75
CA ARG A 56 17.66 5.43 21.00
C ARG A 56 19.00 5.61 20.28
N GLU A 57 19.00 5.96 18.99
CA GLU A 57 20.23 6.05 18.19
C GLU A 57 21.09 7.27 18.57
N LEU A 58 20.50 8.31 19.17
CA LEU A 58 21.18 9.56 19.55
C LEU A 58 21.24 9.77 21.07
N ASP A 59 20.88 8.76 21.87
CA ASP A 59 20.82 8.82 23.34
C ASP A 59 20.08 10.07 23.88
N LEU A 60 18.97 10.45 23.23
CA LEU A 60 18.20 11.62 23.63
C LEU A 60 17.42 11.34 24.91
N THR A 61 17.55 12.25 25.88
CA THR A 61 16.84 12.15 27.17
C THR A 61 16.18 13.48 27.54
N GLY A 62 15.20 13.42 28.45
CA GLY A 62 14.55 14.60 29.04
C GLY A 62 13.92 15.53 28.00
N GLU A 63 14.32 16.81 28.04
CA GLU A 63 13.76 17.86 27.19
C GLU A 63 14.15 17.72 25.72
N ALA A 64 15.34 17.16 25.41
CA ALA A 64 15.76 16.95 24.02
C ALA A 64 14.89 15.91 23.30
N ALA A 65 14.55 14.81 23.99
CA ALA A 65 13.65 13.78 23.44
C ALA A 65 12.24 14.32 23.20
N LYS A 66 11.72 15.17 24.10
CA LYS A 66 10.42 15.83 23.93
C LYS A 66 10.42 16.78 22.73
N ALA A 67 11.47 17.59 22.58
CA ALA A 67 11.58 18.52 21.46
C ALA A 67 11.63 17.79 20.11
N VAL A 68 12.43 16.71 20.01
CA VAL A 68 12.49 15.89 18.79
C VAL A 68 11.16 15.24 18.47
N ARG A 69 10.45 14.72 19.48
CA ARG A 69 9.11 14.16 19.27
C ARG A 69 8.13 15.21 18.73
N ALA A 70 8.14 16.41 19.29
CA ALA A 70 7.28 17.50 18.83
C ALA A 70 7.57 17.88 17.37
N GLU A 71 8.85 17.94 16.99
CA GLU A 71 9.28 18.24 15.61
C GLU A 71 8.84 17.15 14.64
N VAL A 72 9.00 15.87 15.01
CA VAL A 72 8.53 14.73 14.20
C VAL A 72 7.02 14.78 14.01
N ALA A 73 6.26 15.08 15.06
CA ALA A 73 4.80 15.21 14.97
C ALA A 73 4.40 16.35 14.01
N ALA A 74 5.02 17.53 14.14
CA ALA A 74 4.76 18.67 13.25
C ALA A 74 5.09 18.34 11.79
N THR A 75 6.23 17.68 11.54
CA THR A 75 6.64 17.25 10.20
C THR A 75 5.63 16.29 9.57
N LEU A 76 5.10 15.34 10.35
CA LEU A 76 4.08 14.40 9.87
C LEU A 76 2.74 15.10 9.58
N ASP A 77 2.40 16.15 10.33
CA ASP A 77 1.20 16.96 10.07
C ASP A 77 1.34 17.77 8.78
N GLU A 78 2.51 18.36 8.51
CA GLU A 78 2.80 19.04 7.24
C GLU A 78 2.73 18.08 6.05
N LEU A 79 3.28 16.88 6.19
CA LEU A 79 3.22 15.86 5.15
C LEU A 79 1.78 15.43 4.84
N GLU A 80 0.93 15.28 5.85
CA GLU A 80 -0.49 14.96 5.63
C GLU A 80 -1.23 16.13 4.97
N ALA A 81 -0.90 17.38 5.29
CA ALA A 81 -1.46 18.55 4.60
C ALA A 81 -1.12 18.54 3.11
N VAL A 82 0.14 18.28 2.76
CA VAL A 82 0.58 18.13 1.35
C VAL A 82 -0.18 16.99 0.66
N HIS A 83 -0.30 15.83 1.33
CA HIS A 83 -1.09 14.73 0.78
C HIS A 83 -2.57 15.07 0.61
N ALA A 84 -3.16 15.82 1.54
CA ALA A 84 -4.55 16.25 1.47
C ALA A 84 -4.80 17.17 0.26
N GLU A 85 -3.85 18.04 -0.07
CA GLU A 85 -3.90 18.91 -1.25
C GLU A 85 -3.71 18.14 -2.57
N LEU A 86 -2.79 17.16 -2.60
CA LEU A 86 -2.50 16.38 -3.80
C LEU A 86 -3.55 15.32 -4.12
N ARG A 87 -4.20 14.73 -3.11
CA ARG A 87 -5.24 13.70 -3.27
C ARG A 87 -6.36 14.08 -4.27
N PRO A 88 -7.03 15.25 -4.17
CA PRO A 88 -8.08 15.63 -5.12
C PRO A 88 -7.54 15.76 -6.54
N ARG A 89 -6.33 16.33 -6.70
CA ARG A 89 -5.68 16.47 -8.01
C ARG A 89 -5.35 15.12 -8.63
N ALA A 90 -4.78 14.21 -7.85
CA ALA A 90 -4.48 12.85 -8.30
C ALA A 90 -5.77 12.10 -8.69
N ARG A 91 -6.84 12.26 -7.91
CA ARG A 91 -8.15 11.67 -8.22
C ARG A 91 -8.73 12.20 -9.52
N ALA A 92 -8.66 13.51 -9.75
CA ALA A 92 -9.12 14.12 -11.00
C ALA A 92 -8.37 13.54 -12.21
N ILE A 93 -7.04 13.45 -12.14
CA ILE A 93 -6.21 12.87 -13.21
C ILE A 93 -6.66 11.44 -13.58
N VAL A 94 -6.93 10.62 -12.56
CA VAL A 94 -7.39 9.24 -12.76
C VAL A 94 -8.80 9.21 -13.37
N THR A 95 -9.73 10.03 -12.85
CA THR A 95 -11.09 10.13 -13.38
C THR A 95 -11.08 10.57 -14.84
N ASP A 96 -10.31 11.60 -15.18
CA ASP A 96 -10.17 12.08 -16.56
C ASP A 96 -9.55 11.00 -17.46
N GLY A 97 -8.59 10.23 -16.93
CA GLY A 97 -8.01 9.09 -17.63
C GLY A 97 -9.04 8.01 -17.96
N ILE A 98 -9.92 7.69 -17.01
CA ILE A 98 -11.00 6.71 -17.20
C ILE A 98 -11.96 7.19 -18.30
N GLU A 99 -12.36 8.47 -18.30
CA GLU A 99 -13.25 9.03 -19.32
C GLU A 99 -12.62 9.01 -20.71
N ARG A 100 -11.33 9.34 -20.83
CA ARG A 100 -10.60 9.20 -22.10
C ARG A 100 -10.59 7.76 -22.60
N VAL A 101 -10.36 6.78 -21.72
CA VAL A 101 -10.41 5.36 -22.08
C VAL A 101 -11.82 4.97 -22.54
N LYS A 102 -12.88 5.39 -21.85
CA LYS A 102 -14.26 5.12 -22.25
C LYS A 102 -14.58 5.64 -23.65
N GLY A 103 -14.02 6.79 -24.04
CA GLY A 103 -14.16 7.36 -25.38
C GLY A 103 -13.68 6.44 -26.51
N HIS A 104 -12.84 5.45 -26.22
CA HIS A 104 -12.34 4.46 -27.19
C HIS A 104 -13.10 3.12 -27.16
N LEU A 105 -14.08 2.98 -26.27
CA LEU A 105 -14.79 1.71 -26.01
C LEU A 105 -16.22 1.76 -26.54
N THR A 106 -16.74 0.58 -26.90
CA THR A 106 -18.18 0.40 -27.18
C THR A 106 -19.00 0.51 -25.89
N GLN A 107 -20.30 0.78 -25.97
CA GLN A 107 -21.18 0.84 -24.78
C GLN A 107 -21.09 -0.40 -23.90
N THR A 108 -21.02 -1.59 -24.50
CA THR A 108 -20.88 -2.85 -23.76
C THR A 108 -19.56 -2.91 -22.99
N GLN A 109 -18.45 -2.51 -23.63
CA GLN A 109 -17.12 -2.47 -22.98
C GLN A 109 -17.02 -1.38 -21.91
N GLN A 110 -17.73 -0.25 -22.08
CA GLN A 110 -17.81 0.78 -21.04
C GLN A 110 -18.51 0.25 -19.78
N ALA A 111 -19.61 -0.48 -19.94
CA ALA A 111 -20.32 -1.11 -18.82
C ALA A 111 -19.43 -2.15 -18.10
N GLU A 112 -18.65 -2.93 -18.85
CA GLU A 112 -17.68 -3.87 -18.27
C GLU A 112 -16.56 -3.16 -17.50
N LEU A 113 -16.06 -2.03 -18.03
CA LEU A 113 -15.05 -1.22 -17.37
C LEU A 113 -15.58 -0.61 -16.06
N ASP A 114 -16.80 -0.08 -16.07
CA ASP A 114 -17.43 0.47 -14.86
C ASP A 114 -17.61 -0.59 -13.77
N GLU A 115 -18.03 -1.79 -14.15
CA GLU A 115 -18.15 -2.92 -13.24
C GLU A 115 -16.77 -3.39 -12.71
N LEU A 116 -15.73 -3.34 -13.56
CA LEU A 116 -14.36 -3.66 -13.16
C LEU A 116 -13.83 -2.64 -12.15
N ILE A 117 -14.05 -1.34 -12.38
CA ILE A 117 -13.69 -0.26 -11.45
C ILE A 117 -14.43 -0.44 -10.12
N ARG A 118 -15.75 -0.71 -10.17
CA ARG A 118 -16.58 -0.91 -8.99
C ARG A 118 -16.06 -2.06 -8.12
N ARG A 119 -15.82 -3.23 -8.71
CA ARG A 119 -15.27 -4.41 -7.99
C ARG A 119 -13.88 -4.16 -7.41
N ASN A 120 -13.08 -3.34 -8.07
CA ASN A 120 -11.73 -3.04 -7.64
C ASN A 120 -11.65 -1.92 -6.59
N ARG A 121 -12.69 -1.10 -6.41
CA ARG A 121 -12.70 -0.01 -5.44
C ARG A 121 -12.55 -0.49 -3.99
N GLU A 122 -13.03 -1.69 -3.70
CA GLU A 122 -13.01 -2.30 -2.36
C GLU A 122 -11.74 -3.11 -2.08
N ARG A 123 -10.90 -3.36 -3.09
CA ARG A 123 -9.69 -4.16 -2.92
C ARG A 123 -8.50 -3.31 -2.46
N PRO A 124 -7.78 -3.70 -1.40
CA PRO A 124 -6.48 -3.10 -1.11
C PRO A 124 -5.55 -3.37 -2.31
N PHE A 125 -4.81 -2.34 -2.75
CA PHE A 125 -3.90 -2.39 -3.90
C PHE A 125 -4.54 -2.59 -5.29
N SER A 126 -5.78 -2.16 -5.50
CA SER A 126 -6.36 -2.21 -6.85
C SER A 126 -5.73 -1.20 -7.79
N LEU A 127 -5.65 -1.55 -9.09
CA LEU A 127 -5.09 -0.71 -10.17
C LEU A 127 -5.73 0.69 -10.25
N PHE A 128 -6.94 0.87 -9.71
CA PHE A 128 -7.71 2.11 -9.75
C PHE A 128 -7.78 2.83 -8.40
N ARG A 129 -7.19 2.25 -7.34
CA ARG A 129 -6.93 2.96 -6.10
C ARG A 129 -5.61 3.70 -6.30
N LEU A 130 -5.57 4.99 -5.96
CA LEU A 130 -4.29 5.69 -5.82
C LEU A 130 -3.39 4.81 -4.92
N PRO A 131 -2.14 4.55 -5.31
CA PRO A 131 -1.25 3.75 -4.47
C PRO A 131 -1.26 4.36 -3.08
N PRO A 132 -1.35 3.55 -2.00
CA PRO A 132 -1.14 4.10 -0.68
C PRO A 132 0.20 4.84 -0.68
N PRO A 133 0.32 5.96 0.07
CA PRO A 133 1.60 6.64 0.18
C PRO A 133 2.66 5.59 0.51
N PRO A 134 3.83 5.63 -0.17
CA PRO A 134 4.86 4.63 0.04
C PRO A 134 5.11 4.50 1.54
N PRO A 135 5.17 3.26 2.08
CA PRO A 135 5.49 3.08 3.48
C PRO A 135 6.79 3.82 3.77
N PRO A 136 6.88 4.52 4.91
CA PRO A 136 8.12 5.18 5.30
C PRO A 136 9.25 4.15 5.20
N PRO A 137 10.41 4.51 4.59
CA PRO A 137 11.50 3.58 4.42
C PRO A 137 11.81 2.92 5.76
N LEU A 138 11.85 1.59 5.76
CA LEU A 138 12.45 0.85 6.86
C LEU A 138 13.94 1.19 6.78
N PHE A 139 14.35 2.21 7.54
CA PHE A 139 15.76 2.59 7.64
C PHE A 139 16.57 1.36 8.12
N PRO A 140 17.81 1.20 7.64
CA PRO A 140 18.71 0.12 8.07
C PRO A 140 19.07 0.24 9.56
#